data_AF-A0A6L8A5F6-F1
#
_entry.id   AF-A0A6L8A5F6-F1
#
_cell.length_a   1.000
_cell.length_b   1.000
_cell.length_c   1.000
_cell.angle_alpha   90.00
_cell.angle_beta   90.00
_cell.angle_gamma   90.00
#
_symmetry.space_group_name_H-M   'P 1'
#
loop_
_entity.id
_entity.type
_entity.pdbx_description
1 polymer ?
#
loop_
_entity_poly.entity_id
_entity_poly.type
_entity_poly.pdbx_seq_one_letter_code
_entity_poly.pdbx_strand_id
1 'polypeptide(L)'
;MLNLPQKSWLAPVTLSLATVLAFILPLTTACSGRGQQASSPPAQATETPQQEPAEQGTGNGNGVDPAQPLLATESSPPAPSRLHRAAMAGDVEQVKQLLEQGHEIDQQHARGLSALHEAVSRGHGEVVQVFMEAGADPNDPTAQGETPLHLAAAIGSVEICNVLLGAGAELWFRDQDDLTPIGIAIQEGDVELVKLLADANVKRLSRPIINTANLVSPLRDALHLSAYSNNTEVMKILLENLYIWTREHYNSSGFFARKETILDGREKTEGNTPLHIAAYNGYTDIARLLVQ
;
A
#
# COMPACT_ATOMS: atom_id res chain seq x y z
N MET A 1 5.04 21.89 47.98
CA MET A 1 4.70 22.89 46.95
C MET A 1 5.76 22.81 45.87
N LEU A 2 5.51 22.05 44.80
CA LEU A 2 6.31 22.09 43.58
C LEU A 2 5.33 22.38 42.44
N ASN A 3 5.55 23.54 41.85
CA ASN A 3 4.73 24.19 40.84
C ASN A 3 5.25 23.71 39.47
N LEU A 4 4.46 22.94 38.73
CA LEU A 4 4.75 22.56 37.34
C LEU A 4 3.75 23.27 36.41
N PRO A 5 4.19 23.78 35.25
CA PRO A 5 3.38 24.64 34.42
C PRO A 5 2.25 23.86 33.74
N GLN A 6 1.01 24.34 33.90
CA GLN A 6 -0.10 23.94 33.05
C GLN A 6 0.18 24.42 31.62
N LYS A 7 0.64 23.51 30.74
CA LYS A 7 0.49 23.68 29.30
C LYS A 7 -0.84 23.06 28.88
N SER A 8 -1.81 23.94 28.65
CA SER A 8 -3.07 23.69 27.98
C SER A 8 -2.84 23.10 26.59
N TRP A 9 -3.32 21.89 26.35
CA TRP A 9 -3.59 21.38 25.00
C TRP A 9 -5.03 20.88 24.96
N LEU A 10 -5.95 21.83 24.75
CA LEU A 10 -7.19 21.55 24.05
C LEU A 10 -6.86 21.64 22.55
N ALA A 11 -6.60 20.50 21.93
CA ALA A 11 -6.80 20.33 20.49
C ALA A 11 -7.24 18.88 20.26
N PRO A 12 -8.46 18.62 19.78
CA PRO A 12 -8.76 17.32 19.22
C PRO A 12 -7.86 17.16 17.99
N VAL A 13 -7.09 16.08 17.94
CA VAL A 13 -6.45 15.66 16.68
C VAL A 13 -7.60 15.20 15.78
N THR A 14 -8.20 16.13 15.05
CA THR A 14 -9.02 15.79 13.90
C THR A 14 -8.05 15.32 12.83
N LEU A 15 -7.73 14.02 12.81
CA LEU A 15 -7.16 13.40 11.64
C LEU A 15 -8.15 13.63 10.50
N SER A 16 -7.69 14.34 9.49
CA SER A 16 -8.50 14.74 8.34
C SER A 16 -8.81 13.50 7.51
N LEU A 17 -10.10 13.15 7.40
CA LEU A 17 -10.66 12.17 6.47
C LEU A 17 -10.48 12.56 4.97
N ALA A 18 -9.64 13.57 4.67
CA ALA A 18 -9.61 14.24 3.37
C ALA A 18 -8.49 13.79 2.41
N THR A 19 -7.60 12.87 2.79
CA THR A 19 -6.50 12.47 1.87
C THR A 19 -6.82 11.22 1.03
N VAL A 20 -7.86 10.46 1.37
CA VAL A 20 -8.25 9.24 0.61
C VAL A 20 -9.38 9.50 -0.40
N LEU A 21 -10.11 10.62 -0.31
CA LEU A 21 -11.19 10.97 -1.26
C LEU A 21 -10.77 11.93 -2.40
N ALA A 22 -9.57 11.75 -2.96
CA ALA A 22 -9.13 12.48 -4.14
C ALA A 22 -8.89 11.62 -5.39
N PHE A 23 -9.28 10.34 -5.40
CA PHE A 23 -9.03 9.44 -6.54
C PHE A 23 -10.25 8.74 -7.16
N ILE A 24 -11.47 9.20 -6.87
CA ILE A 24 -12.67 8.78 -7.62
C ILE A 24 -13.34 10.00 -8.24
N LEU A 25 -12.79 10.46 -9.37
CA LEU A 25 -13.55 11.23 -10.35
C LEU A 25 -13.45 10.54 -11.71
N PRO A 26 -14.57 10.13 -12.33
CA PRO A 26 -14.57 9.80 -13.75
C PRO A 26 -14.54 11.10 -14.56
N LEU A 27 -13.48 11.27 -15.36
CA LEU A 27 -13.45 12.23 -16.45
C LEU A 27 -14.31 11.69 -17.61
N THR A 28 -15.54 12.18 -17.75
CA THR A 28 -16.25 12.19 -19.04
C THR A 28 -17.02 13.50 -19.22
N THR A 29 -16.36 14.44 -19.90
CA THR A 29 -16.79 15.31 -21.00
C THR A 29 -18.26 15.75 -21.19
N ALA A 30 -18.37 17.06 -21.47
CA ALA A 30 -19.16 17.70 -22.55
C ALA A 30 -20.47 18.45 -22.21
N CYS A 31 -20.37 19.78 -22.36
CA CYS A 31 -21.30 20.75 -22.94
C CYS A 31 -22.83 20.53 -22.85
N SER A 32 -23.43 21.41 -22.05
CA SER A 32 -24.85 21.79 -22.12
C SER A 32 -25.13 22.63 -23.37
N GLY A 33 -26.13 22.23 -24.14
CA GLY A 33 -26.69 22.99 -25.26
C GLY A 33 -28.00 22.37 -25.72
N ARG A 34 -29.08 22.54 -24.93
CA ARG A 34 -30.43 22.08 -25.26
C ARG A 34 -31.20 23.24 -25.91
N GLY A 35 -31.31 23.21 -27.23
CA GLY A 35 -32.18 24.08 -28.02
C GLY A 35 -33.03 23.23 -28.97
N GLN A 36 -34.32 23.11 -28.60
CA GLN A 36 -35.52 22.92 -29.44
C GLN A 36 -35.63 21.76 -30.45
N GLN A 37 -36.84 21.20 -30.45
CA GLN A 37 -37.38 20.14 -31.32
C GLN A 37 -37.45 20.59 -32.79
N ALA A 38 -37.16 19.68 -33.73
CA ALA A 38 -37.98 19.44 -34.93
C ALA A 38 -37.50 18.20 -35.73
N SER A 39 -38.48 17.39 -36.09
CA SER A 39 -38.60 16.35 -37.14
C SER A 39 -37.56 16.22 -38.28
N SER A 40 -37.29 14.95 -38.63
CA SER A 40 -36.64 14.38 -39.84
C SER A 40 -37.38 14.66 -41.17
N PRO A 41 -36.98 14.14 -42.38
CA PRO A 41 -35.70 13.62 -42.93
C PRO A 41 -35.38 14.21 -44.35
N PRO A 42 -34.87 13.48 -45.40
CA PRO A 42 -33.51 13.62 -45.96
C PRO A 42 -33.42 14.00 -47.47
N ALA A 43 -32.22 14.37 -47.96
CA ALA A 43 -31.84 14.38 -49.40
C ALA A 43 -30.30 14.44 -49.50
N GLN A 44 -29.59 13.39 -49.95
CA GLN A 44 -29.19 13.06 -51.33
C GLN A 44 -28.13 13.98 -51.98
N ALA A 45 -27.20 13.33 -52.70
CA ALA A 45 -26.26 13.83 -53.72
C ALA A 45 -25.02 14.60 -53.19
N THR A 46 -23.77 14.47 -53.69
CA THR A 46 -23.18 13.85 -54.90
C THR A 46 -21.63 13.91 -54.79
N GLU A 47 -20.98 12.85 -55.28
CA GLU A 47 -19.73 12.74 -56.08
C GLU A 47 -18.60 13.81 -56.01
N THR A 48 -17.38 13.44 -55.56
CA THR A 48 -16.11 13.10 -56.32
C THR A 48 -15.12 14.30 -56.49
N PRO A 49 -13.88 14.17 -57.04
CA PRO A 49 -12.62 13.99 -56.28
C PRO A 49 -11.47 14.95 -56.71
N GLN A 50 -10.32 14.99 -56.00
CA GLN A 50 -8.98 15.44 -56.52
C GLN A 50 -7.94 15.35 -55.38
N GLN A 51 -7.00 14.39 -55.36
CA GLN A 51 -5.66 14.34 -55.99
C GLN A 51 -4.61 15.38 -55.49
N GLU A 52 -3.55 14.81 -54.93
CA GLU A 52 -2.23 15.32 -54.48
C GLU A 52 -1.42 16.01 -55.62
N PRO A 53 -0.32 16.76 -55.36
CA PRO A 53 0.98 16.11 -55.10
C PRO A 53 2.00 16.86 -54.23
N ALA A 54 3.10 16.14 -53.96
CA ALA A 54 4.32 16.48 -53.25
C ALA A 54 5.22 17.54 -53.93
N GLU A 55 6.07 18.21 -53.13
CA GLU A 55 7.30 18.84 -53.62
C GLU A 55 8.52 18.46 -52.77
N GLN A 56 9.56 18.01 -53.46
CA GLN A 56 10.93 17.79 -53.00
C GLN A 56 11.77 19.04 -53.31
N GLY A 57 12.71 19.38 -52.43
CA GLY A 57 13.74 20.40 -52.68
C GLY A 57 15.07 20.01 -52.05
N THR A 58 16.03 19.65 -52.91
CA THR A 58 17.42 19.26 -52.62
C THR A 58 18.34 20.47 -52.39
N GLY A 59 19.34 20.35 -51.51
CA GLY A 59 20.47 21.29 -51.44
C GLY A 59 21.59 20.85 -50.48
N ASN A 60 22.74 20.44 -51.05
CA ASN A 60 23.95 19.97 -50.39
C ASN A 60 24.77 21.08 -49.70
N GLY A 61 25.53 20.74 -48.66
CA GLY A 61 26.69 21.53 -48.19
C GLY A 61 27.38 20.98 -46.93
N ASN A 62 28.60 20.45 -47.09
CA ASN A 62 29.53 20.01 -46.04
C ASN A 62 29.91 21.11 -45.04
N GLY A 63 30.13 20.77 -43.77
CA GLY A 63 30.91 21.62 -42.86
C GLY A 63 30.72 21.37 -41.36
N VAL A 64 31.44 20.39 -40.83
CA VAL A 64 32.07 20.27 -39.50
C VAL A 64 31.51 21.12 -38.34
N ASP A 65 31.04 20.43 -37.29
CA ASP A 65 30.69 20.96 -35.97
C ASP A 65 31.76 21.89 -35.37
N PRO A 66 31.33 22.81 -34.50
CA PRO A 66 31.91 22.82 -33.17
C PRO A 66 30.83 22.72 -32.09
N ALA A 67 30.96 21.66 -31.30
CA ALA A 67 30.59 21.52 -29.90
C ALA A 67 29.67 22.62 -29.33
N GLN A 68 28.38 22.31 -29.24
CA GLN A 68 27.54 22.84 -28.18
C GLN A 68 27.42 21.78 -27.08
N PRO A 69 27.55 22.15 -25.80
CA PRO A 69 27.64 21.17 -24.73
C PRO A 69 26.32 20.42 -24.63
N LEU A 70 26.40 19.09 -24.49
CA LEU A 70 25.34 18.22 -24.00
C LEU A 70 24.76 18.86 -22.73
N LEU A 71 23.68 19.63 -22.86
CA LEU A 71 22.78 19.89 -21.77
C LEU A 71 22.19 18.52 -21.46
N ALA A 72 22.67 17.90 -20.38
CA ALA A 72 21.97 16.80 -19.76
C ALA A 72 20.53 17.28 -19.57
N THR A 73 19.63 16.77 -20.43
CA THR A 73 18.21 16.98 -20.27
C THR A 73 17.91 16.51 -18.88
N GLU A 74 17.54 17.43 -18.00
CA GLU A 74 17.09 17.08 -16.67
C GLU A 74 16.06 15.98 -16.84
N SER A 75 16.41 14.82 -16.27
CA SER A 75 15.69 13.57 -16.37
C SER A 75 14.26 13.82 -15.92
N SER A 76 13.37 14.11 -16.87
CA SER A 76 11.93 14.09 -16.65
C SER A 76 11.61 12.74 -16.00
N PRO A 77 10.93 12.73 -14.85
CA PRO A 77 10.81 11.52 -14.08
C PRO A 77 10.04 10.49 -14.92
N PRO A 78 10.38 9.18 -14.84
CA PRO A 78 9.90 8.19 -15.79
C PRO A 78 8.38 8.19 -15.83
N ALA A 79 7.82 8.42 -17.03
CA ALA A 79 6.38 8.42 -17.24
C ALA A 79 5.80 7.01 -17.05
N PRO A 80 4.51 6.88 -16.64
CA PRO A 80 3.89 5.56 -16.50
C PRO A 80 3.95 4.79 -17.81
N SER A 81 4.53 3.59 -17.76
CA SER A 81 4.68 2.72 -18.92
C SER A 81 3.32 2.16 -19.38
N ARG A 82 3.29 1.47 -20.52
CA ARG A 82 2.07 0.80 -21.00
C ARG A 82 1.55 -0.21 -19.97
N LEU A 83 2.47 -0.91 -19.30
CA LEU A 83 2.14 -1.89 -18.26
C LEU A 83 1.46 -1.23 -17.06
N HIS A 84 1.95 -0.05 -16.63
CA HIS A 84 1.29 0.72 -15.57
C HIS A 84 -0.15 1.09 -15.95
N ARG A 85 -0.37 1.60 -17.17
CA ARG A 85 -1.73 1.96 -17.61
C ARG A 85 -2.67 0.76 -17.69
N ALA A 86 -2.19 -0.38 -18.17
CA ALA A 86 -2.97 -1.62 -18.22
C ALA A 86 -3.33 -2.09 -16.79
N ALA A 87 -2.36 -2.05 -15.87
CA ALA A 87 -2.57 -2.38 -14.47
C ALA A 87 -3.56 -1.43 -13.78
N MET A 88 -3.43 -0.12 -13.98
CA MET A 88 -4.38 0.88 -13.47
C MET A 88 -5.81 0.66 -13.97
N ALA A 89 -5.96 0.24 -15.23
CA ALA A 89 -7.25 -0.01 -15.86
C ALA A 89 -7.87 -1.36 -15.45
N GLY A 90 -7.10 -2.28 -14.86
CA GLY A 90 -7.56 -3.63 -14.55
C GLY A 90 -7.65 -4.54 -15.79
N ASP A 91 -6.97 -4.20 -16.89
CA ASP A 91 -7.03 -4.96 -18.14
C ASP A 91 -6.10 -6.18 -18.09
N VAL A 92 -6.62 -7.28 -17.55
CA VAL A 92 -5.91 -8.55 -17.34
C VAL A 92 -5.25 -9.07 -18.61
N GLU A 93 -5.96 -9.03 -19.74
CA GLU A 93 -5.47 -9.57 -21.01
C GLU A 93 -4.34 -8.71 -21.58
N GLN A 94 -4.47 -7.40 -21.47
CA GLN A 94 -3.40 -6.48 -21.88
C GLN A 94 -2.16 -6.62 -20.97
N VAL A 95 -2.34 -6.82 -19.66
CA VAL A 95 -1.24 -7.09 -18.74
C VAL A 95 -0.49 -8.36 -19.14
N LYS A 96 -1.19 -9.48 -19.34
CA LYS A 96 -0.56 -10.74 -19.79
C LYS A 96 0.20 -10.56 -21.10
N GLN A 97 -0.41 -9.93 -22.10
CA GLN A 97 0.22 -9.69 -23.39
C GLN A 97 1.49 -8.83 -23.28
N LEU A 98 1.49 -7.81 -22.44
CA LEU A 98 2.66 -6.94 -22.24
C LEU A 98 3.78 -7.69 -21.51
N LEU A 99 3.45 -8.54 -20.53
CA LEU A 99 4.44 -9.38 -19.85
C LEU A 99 5.06 -10.42 -20.79
N GLU A 100 4.27 -11.04 -21.66
CA GLU A 100 4.76 -11.95 -22.72
C GLU A 100 5.70 -11.25 -23.72
N GLN A 101 5.50 -9.95 -23.96
CA GLN A 101 6.37 -9.12 -24.79
C GLN A 101 7.69 -8.74 -24.10
N GLY A 102 7.92 -9.17 -22.86
CA GLY A 102 9.15 -8.90 -22.11
C GLY A 102 9.22 -7.49 -21.54
N HIS A 103 8.08 -6.85 -21.26
CA HIS A 103 8.08 -5.60 -20.50
C HIS A 103 8.60 -5.85 -19.08
N GLU A 104 9.41 -4.92 -18.58
CA GLU A 104 9.95 -4.96 -17.23
C GLU A 104 8.82 -4.89 -16.20
N ILE A 105 8.66 -5.96 -15.41
CA ILE A 105 7.54 -6.17 -14.50
C ILE A 105 7.60 -5.26 -13.26
N ASP A 106 8.79 -5.08 -12.71
CA ASP A 106 9.04 -4.28 -11.50
C ASP A 106 9.51 -2.85 -11.82
N GLN A 107 9.35 -2.40 -13.08
CA GLN A 107 9.69 -1.04 -13.44
C GLN A 107 8.85 -0.05 -12.64
N GLN A 108 9.50 0.89 -11.95
CA GLN A 108 8.84 1.97 -11.23
C GLN A 108 8.80 3.26 -12.05
N HIS A 109 7.69 4.00 -11.96
CA HIS A 109 7.59 5.33 -12.55
C HIS A 109 8.00 6.43 -11.54
N ALA A 110 7.86 7.71 -11.91
CA ALA A 110 8.23 8.92 -11.16
C ALA A 110 7.93 8.97 -9.65
N ARG A 111 6.94 8.20 -9.17
CA ARG A 111 6.50 8.18 -7.77
C ARG A 111 7.01 6.95 -7.00
N GLY A 112 7.88 6.15 -7.61
CA GLY A 112 8.32 4.87 -7.07
C GLY A 112 7.24 3.78 -7.13
N LEU A 113 6.16 3.99 -7.89
CA LEU A 113 5.09 2.99 -8.03
C LEU A 113 5.42 2.08 -9.22
N SER A 114 5.44 0.78 -8.98
CA SER A 114 5.42 -0.25 -10.02
C SER A 114 3.99 -0.53 -10.52
N ALA A 115 3.87 -1.27 -11.62
CA ALA A 115 2.56 -1.66 -12.14
C ALA A 115 1.74 -2.50 -11.13
N LEU A 116 2.40 -3.30 -10.30
CA LEU A 116 1.77 -4.03 -9.20
C LEU A 116 1.13 -3.08 -8.18
N HIS A 117 1.85 -2.04 -7.76
CA HIS A 117 1.32 -1.05 -6.81
C HIS A 117 0.05 -0.36 -7.35
N GLU A 118 0.04 -0.01 -8.63
CA GLU A 118 -1.14 0.57 -9.28
C GLU A 118 -2.32 -0.41 -9.29
N ALA A 119 -2.10 -1.68 -9.63
CA ALA A 119 -3.16 -2.70 -9.58
C ALA A 119 -3.72 -2.90 -8.17
N VAL A 120 -2.84 -2.96 -7.16
CA VAL A 120 -3.24 -3.10 -5.76
C VAL A 120 -4.04 -1.89 -5.29
N SER A 121 -3.54 -0.67 -5.50
CA SER A 121 -4.22 0.56 -5.06
C SER A 121 -5.60 0.77 -5.69
N ARG A 122 -5.87 0.13 -6.83
CA ARG A 122 -7.16 0.13 -7.53
C ARG A 122 -8.06 -1.05 -7.15
N GLY A 123 -7.54 -2.03 -6.39
CA GLY A 123 -8.29 -3.22 -5.98
C GLY A 123 -8.42 -4.30 -7.07
N HIS A 124 -7.57 -4.30 -8.10
CA HIS A 124 -7.67 -5.23 -9.23
C HIS A 124 -7.04 -6.59 -8.90
N GLY A 125 -7.73 -7.40 -8.10
CA GLY A 125 -7.23 -8.69 -7.60
C GLY A 125 -6.75 -9.67 -8.67
N GLU A 126 -7.48 -9.80 -9.79
CA GLU A 126 -7.09 -10.68 -10.90
C GLU A 126 -5.76 -10.24 -11.55
N VAL A 127 -5.56 -8.93 -11.70
CA VAL A 127 -4.29 -8.38 -12.23
C VAL A 127 -3.15 -8.62 -11.24
N VAL A 128 -3.39 -8.45 -9.95
CA VAL A 128 -2.40 -8.76 -8.91
C VAL A 128 -1.99 -10.23 -8.98
N GLN A 129 -2.95 -11.14 -9.14
CA GLN A 129 -2.66 -12.56 -9.30
C GLN A 129 -1.76 -12.82 -10.52
N VAL A 130 -2.05 -12.22 -11.67
CA VAL A 130 -1.20 -12.34 -12.87
C VAL A 130 0.22 -11.85 -12.61
N PHE A 131 0.40 -10.72 -11.91
CA PHE A 131 1.72 -10.23 -11.57
C PHE A 131 2.48 -11.18 -10.64
N MET A 132 1.81 -11.76 -9.65
CA MET A 132 2.43 -12.74 -8.75
C MET A 132 2.84 -14.02 -9.50
N GLU A 133 1.99 -14.50 -10.42
CA GLU A 133 2.28 -15.67 -11.27
C GLU A 133 3.44 -15.41 -12.25
N ALA A 134 3.58 -14.17 -12.71
CA ALA A 134 4.68 -13.73 -13.56
C ALA A 134 5.99 -13.44 -12.79
N GLY A 135 5.98 -13.57 -11.46
CA GLY A 135 7.17 -13.42 -10.63
C GLY A 135 7.55 -11.98 -10.28
N ALA A 136 6.58 -11.05 -10.25
CA ALA A 136 6.79 -9.72 -9.70
C ALA A 136 7.26 -9.81 -8.25
N ASP A 137 8.11 -8.88 -7.81
CA ASP A 137 8.56 -8.86 -6.41
C ASP A 137 7.40 -8.39 -5.50
N PRO A 138 6.88 -9.25 -4.59
CA PRO A 138 5.80 -8.86 -3.69
C PRO A 138 6.23 -7.88 -2.58
N ASN A 139 7.53 -7.57 -2.48
CA ASN A 139 8.13 -6.74 -1.45
C ASN A 139 8.72 -5.43 -1.97
N ASP A 140 8.63 -5.17 -3.28
CA ASP A 140 9.17 -3.94 -3.87
C ASP A 140 8.53 -2.71 -3.20
N PRO A 141 9.30 -1.78 -2.60
CA PRO A 141 8.74 -0.64 -1.89
C PRO A 141 8.49 0.56 -2.81
N THR A 142 7.45 1.34 -2.52
CA THR A 142 7.24 2.66 -3.12
C THR A 142 8.28 3.68 -2.63
N ALA A 143 8.24 4.89 -3.19
CA ALA A 143 9.05 6.00 -2.67
C ALA A 143 8.73 6.38 -1.22
N GLN A 144 7.56 5.99 -0.71
CA GLN A 144 7.12 6.16 0.68
C GLN A 144 7.46 4.95 1.56
N GLY A 145 8.16 3.94 1.03
CA GLY A 145 8.47 2.70 1.74
C GLY A 145 7.28 1.74 1.87
N GLU A 146 6.17 2.02 1.20
CA GLU A 146 4.99 1.14 1.23
C GLU A 146 5.24 -0.05 0.31
N THR A 147 5.11 -1.26 0.83
CA THR A 147 5.08 -2.47 -0.02
C THR A 147 3.67 -2.68 -0.58
N PRO A 148 3.48 -3.57 -1.58
CA PRO A 148 2.15 -3.96 -2.06
C PRO A 148 1.22 -4.38 -0.93
N LEU A 149 1.74 -5.02 0.13
CA LEU A 149 0.95 -5.43 1.28
C LEU A 149 0.48 -4.26 2.15
N HIS A 150 1.24 -3.15 2.23
CA HIS A 150 0.78 -1.92 2.89
C HIS A 150 -0.40 -1.33 2.14
N LEU A 151 -0.28 -1.20 0.81
CA LEU A 151 -1.37 -0.67 -0.02
C LEU A 151 -2.63 -1.55 0.05
N ALA A 152 -2.47 -2.87 0.00
CA ALA A 152 -3.57 -3.82 0.13
C ALA A 152 -4.27 -3.71 1.50
N ALA A 153 -3.50 -3.44 2.56
CA ALA A 153 -4.05 -3.22 3.89
C ALA A 153 -4.78 -1.87 4.01
N ALA A 154 -4.26 -0.82 3.39
CA ALA A 154 -4.89 0.51 3.38
C ALA A 154 -6.24 0.51 2.65
N ILE A 155 -6.41 -0.32 1.62
CA ILE A 155 -7.70 -0.49 0.93
C ILE A 155 -8.63 -1.52 1.62
N GLY A 156 -8.16 -2.24 2.65
CA GLY A 156 -8.93 -3.28 3.34
C GLY A 156 -9.20 -4.53 2.50
N SER A 157 -8.38 -4.83 1.49
CA SER A 157 -8.64 -5.97 0.60
C SER A 157 -8.02 -7.26 1.12
N VAL A 158 -8.85 -8.06 1.82
CA VAL A 158 -8.51 -9.40 2.32
C VAL A 158 -8.06 -10.35 1.21
N GLU A 159 -8.70 -10.28 0.04
CA GLU A 159 -8.37 -11.13 -1.12
C GLU A 159 -6.95 -10.85 -1.63
N ILE A 160 -6.64 -9.57 -1.88
CA ILE A 160 -5.32 -9.15 -2.37
C ILE A 160 -4.24 -9.46 -1.33
N CYS A 161 -4.53 -9.23 -0.04
CA CYS A 161 -3.61 -9.60 1.03
C CYS A 161 -3.28 -11.11 1.02
N ASN A 162 -4.28 -11.98 0.83
CA ASN A 162 -4.05 -13.42 0.72
C ASN A 162 -3.15 -13.78 -0.47
N VAL A 163 -3.40 -13.18 -1.63
CA VAL A 163 -2.59 -13.41 -2.85
C VAL A 163 -1.13 -13.02 -2.60
N LEU A 164 -0.89 -11.81 -2.07
CA LEU A 164 0.45 -11.30 -1.78
C LEU A 164 1.17 -12.16 -0.71
N LEU A 165 0.47 -12.57 0.35
CA LEU A 165 1.04 -13.43 1.38
C LEU A 165 1.40 -14.82 0.85
N GLY A 166 0.58 -15.36 -0.06
CA GLY A 166 0.83 -16.61 -0.77
C GLY A 166 2.06 -16.52 -1.68
N ALA A 167 2.30 -15.36 -2.28
CA ALA A 167 3.48 -15.07 -3.10
C ALA A 167 4.75 -14.75 -2.28
N GLY A 168 4.65 -14.62 -0.97
CA GLY A 168 5.81 -14.45 -0.08
C GLY A 168 5.98 -13.05 0.52
N ALA A 169 5.03 -12.12 0.31
CA ALA A 169 5.09 -10.76 0.87
C ALA A 169 5.42 -10.74 2.37
N GLU A 170 6.40 -9.94 2.77
CA GLU A 170 6.86 -9.83 4.15
C GLU A 170 5.97 -8.89 4.98
N LEU A 171 5.73 -9.29 6.23
CA LEU A 171 4.80 -8.62 7.15
C LEU A 171 5.46 -7.54 8.01
N TRP A 172 6.79 -7.41 7.91
CA TRP A 172 7.61 -6.64 8.86
C TRP A 172 8.26 -5.40 8.26
N PHE A 173 8.11 -5.19 6.95
CA PHE A 173 8.48 -3.92 6.34
C PHE A 173 7.67 -2.79 6.98
N ARG A 174 8.31 -1.62 7.01
CA ARG A 174 7.75 -0.42 7.63
C ARG A 174 7.76 0.67 6.58
N ASP A 175 6.65 1.38 6.46
CA ASP A 175 6.54 2.56 5.62
C ASP A 175 7.25 3.77 6.26
N GLN A 176 7.15 4.93 5.61
CA GLN A 176 7.69 6.20 6.09
C GLN A 176 7.17 6.64 7.47
N ASP A 177 5.99 6.17 7.87
CA ASP A 177 5.35 6.47 9.15
C ASP A 177 5.68 5.41 10.22
N ASP A 178 6.65 4.53 9.95
CA ASP A 178 7.10 3.42 10.78
C ASP A 178 5.97 2.38 11.05
N LEU A 179 4.95 2.35 10.19
CA LEU A 179 3.84 1.41 10.26
C LEU A 179 4.12 0.18 9.41
N THR A 180 3.74 -0.97 9.95
CA THR A 180 3.70 -2.24 9.23
C THR A 180 2.32 -2.46 8.61
N PRO A 181 2.13 -3.42 7.68
CA PRO A 181 0.81 -3.68 7.09
C PRO A 181 -0.29 -3.99 8.12
N ILE A 182 0.04 -4.71 9.21
CA ILE A 182 -0.91 -4.95 10.30
C ILE A 182 -1.21 -3.67 11.09
N GLY A 183 -0.25 -2.75 11.19
CA GLY A 183 -0.45 -1.44 11.81
C GLY A 183 -1.46 -0.59 11.04
N ILE A 184 -1.37 -0.56 9.71
CA ILE A 184 -2.34 0.09 8.83
C ILE A 184 -3.74 -0.52 9.03
N ALA A 185 -3.87 -1.85 9.00
CA ALA A 185 -5.15 -2.53 9.23
C ALA A 185 -5.79 -2.19 10.59
N ILE A 186 -4.98 -2.00 11.64
CA ILE A 186 -5.46 -1.58 12.97
C ILE A 186 -5.93 -0.13 12.96
N GLN A 187 -5.23 0.77 12.26
CA GLN A 187 -5.62 2.17 12.14
C GLN A 187 -6.92 2.34 11.38
N GLU A 188 -7.11 1.58 10.30
CA GLU A 188 -8.36 1.52 9.55
C GLU A 188 -9.49 0.81 10.31
N GLY A 189 -9.15 0.07 11.37
CA GLY A 189 -10.12 -0.64 12.21
C GLY A 189 -10.66 -1.93 11.60
N ASP A 190 -9.99 -2.48 10.58
CA ASP A 190 -10.38 -3.69 9.89
C ASP A 190 -9.99 -4.95 10.68
N VAL A 191 -10.91 -5.42 11.52
CA VAL A 191 -10.71 -6.57 12.41
C VAL A 191 -10.45 -7.87 11.62
N GLU A 192 -11.09 -8.06 10.47
CA GLU A 192 -10.93 -9.27 9.66
C GLU A 192 -9.53 -9.32 9.06
N LEU A 193 -9.07 -8.21 8.50
CA LEU A 193 -7.73 -8.10 7.95
C LEU A 193 -6.65 -8.25 9.05
N VAL A 194 -6.86 -7.64 10.21
CA VAL A 194 -5.93 -7.81 11.35
C VAL A 194 -5.81 -9.27 11.75
N LYS A 195 -6.92 -10.01 11.81
CA LYS A 195 -6.91 -11.44 12.10
C LYS A 195 -6.11 -12.22 11.06
N LEU A 196 -6.33 -11.97 9.78
CA LEU A 196 -5.60 -12.61 8.69
C LEU A 196 -4.09 -12.36 8.80
N LEU A 197 -3.68 -11.10 9.02
CA LEU A 197 -2.27 -10.73 9.11
C LEU A 197 -1.61 -11.29 10.37
N ALA A 198 -2.32 -11.30 11.51
CA ALA A 198 -1.84 -11.91 12.75
C ALA A 198 -1.63 -13.42 12.60
N ASP A 199 -2.61 -14.13 12.03
CA ASP A 199 -2.53 -15.56 11.78
C ASP A 199 -1.38 -15.90 10.81
N ALA A 200 -1.20 -15.08 9.76
CA ALA A 200 -0.09 -15.22 8.81
C ALA A 200 1.27 -15.01 9.50
N ASN A 201 1.36 -14.06 10.43
CA ASN A 201 2.57 -13.79 11.19
C ASN A 201 2.94 -14.98 12.10
N VAL A 202 1.97 -15.52 12.85
CA VAL A 202 2.17 -16.71 13.70
C VAL A 202 2.57 -17.94 12.87
N LYS A 203 1.96 -18.14 11.70
CA LYS A 203 2.35 -19.22 10.76
C LYS A 203 3.76 -19.07 10.22
N ARG A 204 4.29 -17.86 10.07
CA ARG A 204 5.69 -17.64 9.71
C ARG A 204 6.59 -17.91 10.90
N LEU A 205 6.26 -17.39 12.07
CA LEU A 205 6.99 -17.60 13.31
C LEU A 205 7.19 -19.09 13.68
N SER A 206 6.28 -19.97 13.27
CA SER A 206 6.42 -21.42 13.49
C SER A 206 7.56 -22.10 12.72
N ARG A 207 8.20 -21.37 11.78
CA ARG A 207 9.34 -21.89 11.01
C ARG A 207 10.65 -21.64 11.77
N PRO A 208 11.49 -22.68 12.00
CA PRO A 208 12.63 -22.62 12.93
C PRO A 208 13.82 -21.72 12.50
N ILE A 209 13.75 -21.05 11.35
CA ILE A 209 14.89 -20.34 10.73
C ILE A 209 14.67 -18.81 10.67
N ILE A 210 13.52 -18.30 11.10
CA ILE A 210 13.22 -16.87 10.88
C ILE A 210 13.86 -16.00 11.96
N ASN A 211 14.33 -14.82 11.55
CA ASN A 211 14.65 -13.71 12.44
C ASN A 211 13.40 -13.32 13.26
N THR A 212 13.29 -13.88 14.46
CA THR A 212 12.14 -13.68 15.35
C THR A 212 11.92 -12.21 15.70
N ALA A 213 12.97 -11.37 15.72
CA ALA A 213 12.84 -9.96 16.01
C ALA A 213 12.01 -9.20 14.95
N ASN A 214 12.17 -9.56 13.68
CA ASN A 214 11.42 -8.94 12.57
C ASN A 214 9.94 -9.29 12.64
N LEU A 215 9.58 -10.47 13.13
CA LEU A 215 8.19 -10.93 13.21
C LEU A 215 7.48 -10.55 14.53
N VAL A 216 8.24 -10.52 15.64
CA VAL A 216 7.73 -10.14 16.97
C VAL A 216 7.53 -8.63 17.09
N SER A 217 8.39 -7.81 16.46
CA SER A 217 8.27 -6.35 16.53
C SER A 217 6.92 -5.85 15.98
N PRO A 218 6.44 -6.29 14.80
CA PRO A 218 5.11 -5.95 14.30
C PRO A 218 3.98 -6.31 15.26
N LEU A 219 3.99 -7.50 15.87
CA LEU A 219 2.96 -7.90 16.84
C LEU A 219 2.99 -7.04 18.09
N ARG A 220 4.19 -6.76 18.61
CA ARG A 220 4.35 -5.85 19.75
C ARG A 220 3.81 -4.47 19.43
N ASP A 221 4.17 -3.92 18.27
CA ASP A 221 3.75 -2.56 17.90
C ASP A 221 2.23 -2.50 17.65
N ALA A 222 1.65 -3.57 17.08
CA ALA A 222 0.20 -3.77 16.97
C ALA A 222 -0.53 -3.77 18.33
N LEU A 223 0.07 -4.36 19.37
CA LEU A 223 -0.47 -4.30 20.74
C LEU A 223 -0.50 -2.86 21.27
N HIS A 224 0.51 -2.06 20.98
CA HIS A 224 0.51 -0.64 21.38
C HIS A 224 -0.57 0.14 20.62
N LEU A 225 -0.65 -0.03 19.30
CA LEU A 225 -1.65 0.65 18.46
C LEU A 225 -3.08 0.31 18.88
N SER A 226 -3.37 -0.96 19.19
CA SER A 226 -4.70 -1.36 19.67
C SER A 226 -5.03 -0.84 21.08
N ALA A 227 -4.02 -0.64 21.93
CA ALA A 227 -4.19 0.04 23.21
C ALA A 227 -4.50 1.54 23.02
N TYR A 228 -3.87 2.21 22.06
CA TYR A 228 -4.17 3.62 21.73
C TYR A 228 -5.55 3.82 21.12
N SER A 229 -5.99 2.91 20.25
CA SER A 229 -7.29 3.01 19.58
C SER A 229 -8.48 2.49 20.42
N ASN A 230 -8.22 2.02 21.64
CA ASN A 230 -9.21 1.35 22.50
C ASN A 230 -9.92 0.17 21.81
N ASN A 231 -9.25 -0.52 20.89
CA ASN A 231 -9.83 -1.64 20.16
C ASN A 231 -9.65 -2.95 20.93
N THR A 232 -10.61 -3.21 21.81
CA THR A 232 -10.61 -4.40 22.69
C THR A 232 -10.66 -5.71 21.89
N GLU A 233 -11.32 -5.73 20.75
CA GLU A 233 -11.44 -6.95 19.94
C GLU A 233 -10.14 -7.29 19.23
N VAL A 234 -9.50 -6.30 18.59
CA VAL A 234 -8.15 -6.45 18.04
C VAL A 234 -7.16 -6.88 19.13
N MET A 235 -7.23 -6.26 20.31
CA MET A 235 -6.37 -6.62 21.45
C MET A 235 -6.50 -8.11 21.80
N LYS A 236 -7.73 -8.65 21.88
CA LYS A 236 -7.93 -10.09 22.14
C LYS A 236 -7.32 -10.96 21.05
N ILE A 237 -7.57 -10.64 19.77
CA ILE A 237 -7.05 -11.42 18.64
C ILE A 237 -5.52 -11.47 18.66
N LEU A 238 -4.87 -10.34 18.95
CA LEU A 238 -3.41 -10.27 19.05
C LEU A 238 -2.87 -11.07 20.24
N LEU A 239 -3.53 -11.00 21.40
CA LEU A 239 -3.15 -11.77 22.59
C LEU A 239 -3.36 -13.28 22.40
N GLU A 240 -4.42 -13.69 21.71
CA GLU A 240 -4.67 -15.10 21.35
C GLU A 240 -3.59 -15.63 20.41
N ASN A 241 -3.25 -14.88 19.37
CA ASN A 241 -2.18 -15.22 18.44
C ASN A 241 -0.82 -15.31 19.13
N LEU A 242 -0.53 -14.37 20.05
CA LEU A 242 0.66 -14.40 20.87
C LEU A 242 0.69 -15.64 21.77
N TYR A 243 -0.43 -15.99 22.41
CA TYR A 243 -0.52 -17.19 23.24
C TYR A 243 -0.24 -18.45 22.43
N ILE A 244 -0.85 -18.60 21.25
CA ILE A 244 -0.60 -19.73 20.35
C ILE A 244 0.89 -19.84 20.05
N TRP A 245 1.53 -18.74 19.67
CA TRP A 245 2.97 -18.74 19.39
C TRP A 245 3.81 -19.18 20.60
N THR A 246 3.59 -18.58 21.78
CA THR A 246 4.37 -18.92 22.98
C THR A 246 4.22 -20.38 23.39
N ARG A 247 3.01 -20.97 23.22
CA ARG A 247 2.75 -22.37 23.53
C ARG A 247 3.50 -23.33 22.62
N GLU A 248 3.50 -23.07 21.31
CA GLU A 248 4.17 -23.94 20.33
C GLU A 248 5.71 -23.86 20.43
N HIS A 249 6.25 -22.76 20.97
CA HIS A 249 7.70 -22.50 21.03
C HIS A 249 8.32 -22.53 22.44
N TYR A 250 7.55 -22.92 23.45
CA TYR A 250 7.95 -22.92 24.86
C TYR A 250 9.22 -23.75 25.16
N ASN A 251 9.46 -24.81 24.37
CA ASN A 251 10.58 -25.74 24.59
C ASN A 251 11.82 -25.45 23.75
N SER A 252 11.74 -24.59 22.74
CA SER A 252 12.75 -24.46 21.68
C SER A 252 13.48 -23.11 21.66
N SER A 253 12.94 -22.07 22.30
CA SER A 253 13.45 -20.70 22.16
C SER A 253 13.59 -20.05 23.53
N GLY A 254 14.82 -19.94 24.03
CA GLY A 254 15.12 -19.24 25.29
C GLY A 254 14.61 -17.79 25.32
N PHE A 255 14.40 -17.26 26.53
CA PHE A 255 14.07 -15.88 26.93
C PHE A 255 13.00 -15.10 26.12
N PHE A 256 13.12 -14.97 24.80
CA PHE A 256 12.22 -14.22 23.91
C PHE A 256 10.85 -14.89 23.65
N ALA A 257 10.67 -16.18 23.96
CA ALA A 257 9.39 -16.88 23.78
C ALA A 257 8.39 -16.72 24.93
N ARG A 258 8.67 -15.83 25.88
CA ARG A 258 7.77 -15.53 27.00
C ARG A 258 6.80 -14.43 26.60
N LYS A 259 5.49 -14.66 26.82
CA LYS A 259 4.41 -13.69 26.58
C LYS A 259 4.74 -12.36 27.26
N GLU A 260 5.25 -12.44 28.49
CA GLU A 260 5.61 -11.29 29.31
C GLU A 260 6.68 -10.41 28.64
N THR A 261 7.66 -10.99 27.95
CA THR A 261 8.71 -10.21 27.27
C THR A 261 8.15 -9.36 26.12
N ILE A 262 7.07 -9.82 25.49
CA ILE A 262 6.40 -9.09 24.41
C ILE A 262 5.45 -8.04 24.98
N LEU A 263 4.70 -8.38 26.04
CA LEU A 263 3.79 -7.45 26.73
C LEU A 263 4.51 -6.33 27.47
N ASP A 264 5.66 -6.62 28.06
CA ASP A 264 6.53 -5.64 28.72
C ASP A 264 7.42 -4.89 27.72
N GLY A 265 7.33 -5.23 26.43
CA GLY A 265 7.97 -4.52 25.35
C GLY A 265 7.53 -3.06 25.35
N ARG A 266 8.51 -2.15 25.29
CA ARG A 266 8.26 -0.71 25.31
C ARG A 266 8.22 -0.16 23.89
N GLU A 267 7.29 0.75 23.63
CA GLU A 267 7.27 1.51 22.38
C GLU A 267 8.48 2.45 22.26
N LYS A 268 8.79 2.87 21.03
CA LYS A 268 9.95 3.71 20.74
C LYS A 268 9.79 5.17 21.18
N THR A 269 8.55 5.68 21.20
CA THR A 269 8.23 7.10 21.36
C THR A 269 8.34 7.55 22.82
N GLU A 270 7.57 6.94 23.71
CA GLU A 270 7.48 7.34 25.12
C GLU A 270 8.02 6.26 26.07
N GLY A 271 8.34 5.06 25.54
CA GLY A 271 8.79 3.94 26.35
C GLY A 271 7.69 3.31 27.21
N ASN A 272 6.41 3.56 26.87
CA ASN A 272 5.27 2.93 27.52
C ASN A 272 5.11 1.48 27.06
N THR A 273 4.51 0.66 27.91
CA THR A 273 3.96 -0.64 27.51
C THR A 273 2.48 -0.48 27.14
N PRO A 274 1.86 -1.46 26.46
CA PRO A 274 0.42 -1.40 26.16
C PRO A 274 -0.43 -1.23 27.43
N LEU A 275 0.02 -1.77 28.56
CA LEU A 275 -0.67 -1.62 29.85
C LEU A 275 -0.58 -0.19 30.40
N HIS A 276 0.58 0.48 30.25
CA HIS A 276 0.72 1.89 30.63
C HIS A 276 -0.26 2.76 29.82
N ILE A 277 -0.33 2.54 28.50
CA ILE A 277 -1.24 3.27 27.60
C ILE A 277 -2.70 3.05 28.01
N ALA A 278 -3.10 1.79 28.22
CA ALA A 278 -4.47 1.46 28.61
C ALA A 278 -4.84 2.04 29.98
N ALA A 279 -3.94 1.95 30.97
CA ALA A 279 -4.16 2.49 32.30
C ALA A 279 -4.24 4.03 32.30
N TYR A 280 -3.36 4.70 31.56
CA TYR A 280 -3.32 6.15 31.45
C TYR A 280 -4.61 6.71 30.83
N ASN A 281 -5.14 6.05 29.80
CA ASN A 281 -6.37 6.47 29.12
C ASN A 281 -7.66 5.95 29.79
N GLY A 282 -7.55 5.14 30.85
CA GLY A 282 -8.71 4.58 31.56
C GLY A 282 -9.43 3.45 30.81
N TYR A 283 -8.77 2.79 29.86
CA TYR A 283 -9.30 1.67 29.09
C TYR A 283 -9.26 0.38 29.92
N THR A 284 -10.20 0.25 30.85
CA THR A 284 -10.22 -0.84 31.83
C THR A 284 -10.32 -2.23 31.21
N ASP A 285 -11.02 -2.37 30.08
CA ASP A 285 -11.22 -3.68 29.45
C ASP A 285 -9.92 -4.18 28.82
N ILE A 286 -9.20 -3.31 28.11
CA ILE A 286 -7.85 -3.61 27.60
C ILE A 286 -6.88 -3.88 28.74
N ALA A 287 -6.89 -3.04 29.80
CA ALA A 287 -6.03 -3.24 30.95
C ALA A 287 -6.28 -4.61 31.63
N ARG A 288 -7.54 -5.04 31.72
CA ARG A 288 -7.88 -6.39 32.24
C ARG A 288 -7.34 -7.49 31.34
N LEU A 289 -7.45 -7.36 30.01
CA LEU A 289 -6.94 -8.35 29.07
C LEU A 289 -5.41 -8.51 29.15
N LEU A 290 -4.69 -7.40 29.34
CA LEU A 290 -3.22 -7.40 29.39
C LEU A 290 -2.63 -8.00 30.68
N VAL A 291 -3.40 -8.04 31.77
CA VAL A 291 -2.96 -8.57 33.07
C VAL A 291 -3.29 -10.06 33.25
N GLN A 292 -4.12 -10.64 32.37
CA GLN A 292 -4.48 -12.07 32.37
C GLN A 292 -3.36 -12.94 31.77
#